data_AF-A0A9E5PE17-F1
#
_entry.id   AF-A0A9E5PE17-F1
#
_cell.length_a   1.000
_cell.length_b   1.000
_cell.length_c   1.000
_cell.angle_alpha   90.00
_cell.angle_beta   90.00
_cell.angle_gamma   90.00
#
_symmetry.space_group_name_H-M   'P 1'
#
loop_
_entity.id
_entity.type
_entity.pdbx_description
1 polymer ?
#
loop_
_entity_poly.entity_id
_entity_poly.type
_entity_poly.pdbx_seq_one_letter_code
_entity_poly.pdbx_strand_id
1 'polypeptide(L)' 'MNDFKDLLGDIRQARDEIHVRLHLASMEAREEWGKLEAKWDDFAARADVEATTEGVGAALHQLGGELKEGYLRLRDALRG' A
#
# COMPACT_ATOMS: atom_id res chain seq x y z
N MET A 1 -20.56 -1.90 4.84
CA MET A 1 -19.51 -1.96 3.79
C MET A 1 -18.27 -2.52 4.46
N ASN A 2 -17.51 -3.37 3.76
CA ASN A 2 -16.44 -4.16 4.35
C ASN A 2 -15.19 -3.28 4.45
N ASP A 3 -14.96 -2.59 5.57
CA ASP A 3 -13.91 -1.57 5.77
C ASP A 3 -12.53 -1.97 5.22
N PHE A 4 -12.22 -3.27 5.25
CA PHE A 4 -11.00 -3.81 4.68
C PHE A 4 -10.90 -3.71 3.15
N LYS A 5 -12.00 -3.91 2.43
CA LYS A 5 -12.02 -3.76 0.96
C LYS A 5 -11.78 -2.32 0.56
N ASP A 6 -12.32 -1.38 1.32
CA ASP A 6 -12.11 0.05 1.10
C ASP A 6 -10.65 0.42 1.39
N LEU A 7 -10.06 -0.06 2.49
CA LEU A 7 -8.64 0.09 2.78
C LEU A 7 -7.74 -0.45 1.66
N LEU A 8 -8.03 -1.66 1.17
CA LEU A 8 -7.27 -2.27 0.07
C LEU A 8 -7.38 -1.46 -1.22
N GLY A 9 -8.56 -0.90 -1.50
CA GLY A 9 -8.80 0.00 -2.63
C GLY A 9 -7.96 1.27 -2.53
N ASP A 10 -7.95 1.91 -1.36
CA ASP A 10 -7.17 3.13 -1.11
C ASP A 10 -5.67 2.91 -1.29
N ILE A 11 -5.13 1.79 -0.79
CA ILE A 11 -3.72 1.45 -0.95
C ILE A 11 -3.38 1.27 -2.43
N ARG A 12 -4.21 0.54 -3.18
CA ARG A 12 -4.02 0.32 -4.63
C ARG A 12 -4.06 1.63 -5.40
N GLN A 13 -5.02 2.50 -5.10
CA GLN A 13 -5.11 3.80 -5.75
C GLN A 13 -3.85 4.63 -5.50
N ALA A 14 -3.38 4.71 -4.25
CA ALA A 14 -2.17 5.46 -3.93
C ALA A 14 -0.93 4.88 -4.64
N ARG A 15 -0.83 3.54 -4.71
CA ARG A 15 0.22 2.83 -5.43
C ARG A 15 0.22 3.19 -6.92
N ASP A 16 -0.92 3.12 -7.59
CA ASP A 16 -1.05 3.43 -9.01
C ASP A 16 -0.68 4.90 -9.31
N GLU A 17 -1.12 5.83 -8.45
CA GLU A 17 -0.78 7.26 -8.56
C GLU A 17 0.72 7.55 -8.43
N ILE A 18 1.45 6.75 -7.66
CA ILE A 18 2.90 6.84 -7.50
C ILE A 18 3.60 6.19 -8.68
N HIS A 19 3.14 5.02 -9.11
CA HIS A 19 3.73 4.27 -10.23
C HIS A 19 3.82 5.12 -11.49
N VAL A 20 2.75 5.86 -11.80
CA VAL A 20 2.72 6.81 -12.93
C VAL A 20 3.80 7.89 -12.83
N ARG A 21 4.16 8.34 -11.62
CA ARG A 21 5.17 9.39 -11.38
C ARG A 21 6.58 8.86 -11.13
N LEU A 22 6.74 7.56 -10.91
CA LEU A 22 8.01 6.94 -10.53
C LEU A 22 9.14 7.16 -11.55
N HIS A 23 8.78 7.33 -12.83
CA HIS A 23 9.75 7.64 -13.89
C HIS A 23 10.40 9.02 -13.74
N LEU A 24 9.75 9.96 -13.03
CA LEU A 24 10.29 11.29 -12.71
C LEU A 24 10.87 11.37 -11.29
N ALA A 25 10.71 10.32 -10.49
CA ALA A 25 11.14 10.28 -9.10
C ALA A 25 12.68 10.25 -8.96
N SER A 26 13.19 10.83 -7.87
CA SER A 26 14.59 10.73 -7.48
C SER A 26 14.98 9.28 -7.14
N MET A 27 16.29 9.02 -7.02
CA MET A 27 16.76 7.69 -6.61
C MET A 27 16.26 7.34 -5.21
N GLU A 28 16.26 8.27 -4.26
CA GLU A 28 15.78 8.01 -2.90
C GLU A 28 14.29 7.65 -2.89
N ALA A 29 13.48 8.34 -3.68
CA ALA A 29 12.06 8.04 -3.80
C ALA A 29 11.80 6.66 -4.44
N ARG A 30 12.65 6.25 -5.39
CA ARG A 30 12.59 4.91 -6.00
C ARG A 30 13.02 3.81 -5.03
N GLU A 31 14.01 4.07 -4.18
CA GLU A 31 14.41 3.12 -3.12
C GLU A 31 13.29 2.96 -2.09
N GLU A 32 12.68 4.06 -1.63
CA GLU A 32 11.53 3.98 -0.72
C GLU A 32 10.32 3.30 -1.35
N TRP A 33 10.05 3.57 -2.63
CA TRP A 33 9.04 2.81 -3.38
C TRP A 33 9.32 1.31 -3.33
N GLY A 34 10.56 0.87 -3.60
CA GLY A 34 10.92 -0.54 -3.54
C GLY A 34 10.68 -1.18 -2.16
N LYS A 35 10.94 -0.45 -1.07
CA LYS A 35 10.66 -0.92 0.30
C LYS A 35 9.15 -1.04 0.55
N LEU A 36 8.34 -0.10 0.04
CA LEU A 36 6.89 -0.16 0.16
C LEU A 36 6.29 -1.31 -0.66
N GLU A 37 6.79 -1.54 -1.88
CA GLU A 37 6.35 -2.65 -2.72
C GLU A 37 6.65 -4.00 -2.08
N ALA A 38 7.82 -4.17 -1.45
CA ALA A 38 8.14 -5.40 -0.73
C ALA A 38 7.16 -5.68 0.43
N LYS A 39 6.70 -4.62 1.13
CA LYS A 39 5.67 -4.74 2.17
C LYS A 39 4.29 -5.01 1.59
N TRP A 40 3.99 -4.41 0.43
CA TRP A 40 2.74 -4.66 -0.29
C TRP A 40 2.60 -6.10 -0.73
N ASP A 41 3.67 -6.73 -1.22
CA ASP A 41 3.62 -8.13 -1.65
C ASP A 41 3.28 -9.07 -0.46
N ASP A 42 3.91 -8.87 0.70
CA ASP A 42 3.59 -9.63 1.92
C ASP A 42 2.16 -9.34 2.42
N PHE A 43 1.74 -8.08 2.41
CA PHE A 43 0.37 -7.70 2.77
C PHE A 43 -0.67 -8.34 1.84
N ALA A 44 -0.45 -8.27 0.52
CA ALA A 44 -1.38 -8.78 -0.49
C ALA A 44 -1.51 -10.31 -0.39
N ALA A 45 -0.40 -11.01 -0.17
CA ALA A 45 -0.41 -12.47 0.04
C ALA A 45 -1.25 -12.85 1.28
N ARG A 46 -1.08 -12.14 2.39
CA ARG A 46 -1.87 -12.37 3.61
C ARG A 46 -3.33 -11.97 3.46
N ALA A 47 -3.59 -10.87 2.76
CA ALA A 47 -4.93 -10.38 2.46
C ALA A 47 -5.73 -11.34 1.59
N ASP A 48 -5.09 -11.98 0.62
CA ASP A 48 -5.74 -12.96 -0.24
C ASP A 48 -6.16 -14.20 0.57
N VAL A 49 -5.28 -14.70 1.44
CA VAL A 49 -5.60 -15.81 2.35
C VAL A 49 -6.72 -15.43 3.32
N GLU A 50 -6.60 -14.29 4.00
CA GLU A 50 -7.57 -13.86 5.02
C GLU A 50 -8.94 -13.50 4.41
N ALA A 51 -8.99 -13.06 3.15
CA ALA A 51 -10.24 -12.82 2.43
C ALA A 51 -11.02 -14.12 2.12
N THR A 52 -10.35 -15.28 2.14
CA THR A 52 -11.01 -16.59 1.99
C THR A 52 -11.52 -17.14 3.33
N THR A 53 -11.00 -16.63 4.45
CA THR A 53 -11.48 -16.94 5.81
C THR A 53 -12.52 -15.90 6.27
N GLU A 54 -13.43 -16.26 7.17
CA GLU A 54 -14.58 -15.42 7.58
C GLU A 54 -14.24 -14.14 8.36
N GLY A 55 -13.00 -13.64 8.32
CA GLY A 55 -12.63 -12.39 8.94
C GLY A 55 -11.22 -11.95 8.59
N VAL A 56 -11.03 -10.63 8.51
CA VAL A 56 -9.70 -10.02 8.41
C VAL A 56 -9.20 -9.73 9.82
N GLY A 57 -8.06 -10.32 10.18
CA GLY A 57 -7.42 -10.07 11.47
C GLY A 57 -7.06 -8.59 11.69
N ALA A 58 -7.19 -8.12 12.94
CA ALA A 58 -6.81 -6.75 13.34
C ALA A 58 -5.35 -6.41 12.99
N ALA A 59 -4.45 -7.39 13.04
CA ALA A 59 -3.06 -7.24 12.63
C ALA A 59 -2.93 -6.89 11.13
N LEU A 60 -3.74 -7.51 10.27
CA LEU A 60 -3.74 -7.22 8.84
C LEU A 60 -4.31 -5.83 8.57
N HIS A 61 -5.34 -5.43 9.32
CA HIS A 61 -5.91 -4.08 9.24
C HIS A 61 -4.87 -3.02 9.62
N GLN A 62 -4.12 -3.23 10.71
CA GLN A 62 -3.05 -2.32 11.13
C GLN A 62 -1.93 -2.26 10.09
N LEU A 63 -1.47 -3.41 9.59
CA LEU A 63 -0.44 -3.48 8.56
C LEU A 63 -0.86 -2.74 7.27
N GLY A 64 -2.12 -2.90 6.85
CA GLY A 64 -2.67 -2.16 5.72
C GLY A 64 -2.73 -0.65 5.97
N GLY A 65 -3.07 -0.22 7.20
CA GLY A 65 -3.04 1.19 7.60
C GLY A 65 -1.64 1.79 7.51
N GLU A 66 -0.63 1.13 8.08
CA GLU A 66 0.77 1.55 8.02
C GLU A 66 1.28 1.62 6.57
N LEU A 67 0.89 0.65 5.74
CA LEU A 67 1.24 0.60 4.33
C LEU A 67 0.61 1.76 3.55
N LYS A 68 -0.68 2.03 3.79
CA LYS A 68 -1.40 3.18 3.21
C LYS A 68 -0.69 4.49 3.54
N GLU A 69 -0.35 4.73 4.80
CA GLU A 69 0.36 5.93 5.21
C GLU A 69 1.75 6.05 4.57
N GLY A 70 2.44 4.91 4.38
CA GLY A 70 3.71 4.86 3.65
C GLY A 70 3.56 5.35 2.21
N TYR A 71 2.59 4.82 1.47
CA TYR A 71 2.33 5.26 0.10
C TYR A 71 1.89 6.72 0.05
N LEU A 72 0.99 7.18 0.93
CA LEU A 72 0.55 8.58 0.93
C LEU A 72 1.73 9.55 1.15
N ARG A 73 2.64 9.24 2.08
CA ARG A 73 3.85 10.06 2.30
C ARG A 73 4.75 10.11 1.08
N LEU A 74 5.00 8.96 0.43
CA LEU A 74 5.80 8.92 -0.79
C LEU A 74 5.12 9.69 -1.94
N ARG A 75 3.80 9.53 -2.08
CA ARG A 75 2.99 10.23 -3.07
C ARG A 75 3.08 11.75 -2.92
N ASP A 76 3.02 12.22 -1.68
CA ASP A 76 3.08 13.65 -1.36
C ASP A 76 4.50 14.18 -1.58
N ALA A 77 5.54 13.40 -1.25
CA ALA A 77 6.93 13.72 -1.58
C ALA A 77 7.17 13.83 -3.10
N LEU A 78 6.44 13.07 -3.92
CA LEU A 78 6.48 13.13 -5.39
C LEU A 78 5.64 14.26 -5.99
N ARG A 79 4.88 15.00 -5.18
CA ARG A 79 4.08 16.16 -5.60
C ARG A 79 4.75 17.49 -5.29
N GLY A 80 5.80 17.46 -4.46
CA GLY A 80 6.60 18.61 -4.03
C GLY A 80 7.52 19.14 -5.10
#